data_AF-A0A2S6TAG7-F1
#
_entry.id   AF-A0A2S6TAG7-F1
#
_cell.length_a   1.000
_cell.length_b   1.000
_cell.length_c   1.000
_cell.angle_alpha   90.00
_cell.angle_beta   90.00
_cell.angle_gamma   90.00
#
_symmetry.space_group_name_H-M   'P 1'
#
loop_
_entity.id
_entity.type
_entity.pdbx_description
1 polymer ?
#
loop_
_entity_poly.entity_id
_entity_poly.type
_entity_poly.pdbx_seq_one_letter_code
_entity_poly.pdbx_strand_id
1 'polypeptide(L)'
;MYYGLGANLTFAMHFAFIVFVIFGALILFVSKKIAFIHIPSVIYGAYTELSHSICPLTYLENWFLRKAGMKSYPSSFIEQYLIPIVYPNNLTVELQFYLGFLLIFTNIVIYILAIKFLKGS
;
A
#
# COMPACT_ATOMS: atom_id res chain seq x y z
N MET A 1 -10.01 -24.38 1.78
CA MET A 1 -10.56 -23.56 0.67
C MET A 1 -10.94 -22.14 1.13
N TYR A 2 -11.85 -21.95 2.10
CA TYR A 2 -12.27 -20.61 2.56
C TYR A 2 -11.14 -19.72 3.13
N TYR A 3 -10.24 -20.29 3.94
CA TYR A 3 -9.12 -19.52 4.51
C TYR A 3 -8.08 -19.06 3.48
N GLY A 4 -7.87 -19.84 2.41
CA GLY A 4 -7.00 -19.43 1.29
C GLY A 4 -7.59 -18.27 0.48
N LEU A 5 -8.91 -18.27 0.27
CA LEU A 5 -9.61 -17.14 -0.33
C LEU A 5 -9.50 -15.88 0.55
N GLY A 6 -9.65 -16.03 1.87
CA GLY A 6 -9.48 -14.93 2.83
C GLY A 6 -8.07 -14.31 2.81
N ALA A 7 -7.02 -15.13 2.68
CA ALA A 7 -5.65 -14.66 2.53
C ALA A 7 -5.48 -13.85 1.23
N ASN A 8 -5.93 -14.40 0.09
CA ASN A 8 -5.83 -13.73 -1.21
C ASN A 8 -6.60 -12.40 -1.25
N LEU A 9 -7.81 -12.36 -0.68
CA LEU A 9 -8.61 -11.14 -0.60
C LEU A 9 -7.95 -10.09 0.29
N THR A 10 -7.40 -10.49 1.44
CA THR A 10 -6.71 -9.57 2.35
C THR A 10 -5.47 -8.98 1.69
N PHE A 11 -4.69 -9.82 1.01
CA PHE A 11 -3.53 -9.37 0.23
C PHE A 11 -3.95 -8.42 -0.90
N ALA A 12 -5.00 -8.76 -1.66
CA ALA A 12 -5.50 -7.89 -2.72
C ALA A 12 -5.96 -6.53 -2.20
N MET A 13 -6.63 -6.50 -1.03
CA MET A 13 -6.97 -5.24 -0.35
C MET A 13 -5.72 -4.47 0.10
N HIS A 14 -4.71 -5.16 0.63
CA HIS A 14 -3.46 -4.53 1.02
C HIS A 14 -2.72 -3.94 -0.18
N PHE A 15 -2.62 -4.68 -1.28
CA PHE A 15 -2.04 -4.20 -2.52
C PHE A 15 -2.82 -3.01 -3.10
N ALA A 16 -4.15 -3.07 -3.10
CA ALA A 16 -5.00 -1.96 -3.52
C ALA A 16 -4.80 -0.72 -2.63
N PHE A 17 -4.60 -0.91 -1.32
CA PHE A 17 -4.25 0.18 -0.40
C PHE A 17 -2.91 0.82 -0.76
N ILE A 18 -1.88 0.04 -1.07
CA ILE A 18 -0.57 0.56 -1.51
C ILE A 18 -0.72 1.37 -2.80
N VAL A 19 -1.42 0.83 -3.80
CA VAL A 19 -1.70 1.54 -5.06
C VAL A 19 -2.47 2.84 -4.80
N PHE A 20 -3.46 2.81 -3.92
CA PHE A 20 -4.22 3.99 -3.53
C PHE A 20 -3.35 5.04 -2.82
N VAL A 21 -2.41 4.63 -1.97
CA VAL A 21 -1.48 5.54 -1.28
C VAL A 21 -0.48 6.19 -2.25
N ILE A 22 -0.04 5.46 -3.28
CA ILE A 22 0.91 6.00 -4.27
C ILE A 22 0.21 6.94 -5.26
N PHE A 23 -0.97 6.55 -5.77
CA PHE A 23 -1.62 7.21 -6.91
C PHE A 23 -2.92 7.94 -6.56
N GLY A 24 -3.45 7.82 -5.36
CA GLY A 24 -4.77 8.33 -5.00
C GLY A 24 -4.86 9.85 -5.01
N ALA A 25 -3.73 10.58 -5.00
CA ALA A 25 -3.71 12.01 -5.23
C ALA A 25 -4.20 12.39 -6.64
N LEU A 26 -4.07 11.51 -7.65
CA LEU A 26 -4.66 11.73 -8.98
C LEU A 26 -6.19 11.71 -8.95
N ILE A 27 -6.79 11.05 -7.97
CA ILE A 27 -8.25 10.95 -7.84
C ILE A 27 -8.86 12.31 -7.42
N LEU A 28 -8.03 13.26 -6.94
CA LEU A 28 -8.43 14.66 -6.70
C LEU A 28 -9.00 15.34 -7.94
N PHE A 29 -8.53 14.96 -9.14
CA PHE A 29 -9.04 15.50 -10.40
C PHE A 29 -10.49 15.09 -10.67
N VAL A 30 -10.95 13.97 -10.08
CA VAL A 30 -12.31 13.45 -10.26
C VAL A 30 -13.21 13.82 -9.09
N SER A 31 -12.70 13.77 -7.85
CA SER A 31 -13.50 14.09 -6.66
C SER A 31 -12.65 14.60 -5.51
N LYS A 32 -12.87 15.86 -5.12
CA LYS A 32 -12.25 16.48 -3.94
C LYS A 32 -12.60 15.75 -2.63
N LYS A 33 -13.73 15.03 -2.57
CA LYS A 33 -14.14 14.30 -1.36
C LYS A 33 -13.19 13.14 -1.03
N ILE A 34 -12.57 12.53 -2.05
CA ILE A 34 -11.65 11.41 -1.87
C ILE A 34 -10.35 11.85 -1.18
N ALA A 35 -10.02 13.15 -1.24
CA ALA A 35 -8.90 13.74 -0.49
C ALA A 35 -8.97 13.44 1.02
N PHE A 36 -10.18 13.44 1.60
CA PHE A 36 -10.38 13.22 3.03
C PHE A 36 -9.99 11.81 3.48
N ILE A 37 -10.12 10.81 2.60
CA ILE A 37 -9.72 9.42 2.89
C ILE A 37 -8.26 9.20 2.47
N HIS A 38 -7.84 9.84 1.39
CA HIS A 38 -6.50 9.71 0.85
C HIS A 38 -5.42 10.31 1.76
N ILE A 39 -5.65 11.50 2.34
CA ILE A 39 -4.66 12.14 3.23
C ILE A 39 -4.32 11.26 4.44
N PRO A 40 -5.29 10.75 5.24
CA PRO A 40 -4.99 9.80 6.31
C PRO A 40 -4.28 8.53 5.81
N SER A 41 -4.63 8.05 4.62
CA SER A 41 -4.00 6.85 4.04
C SER A 41 -2.53 7.08 3.72
N VAL A 42 -2.17 8.23 3.12
CA VAL A 42 -0.77 8.59 2.85
C VAL A 42 0.02 8.80 4.14
N ILE A 43 -0.55 9.49 5.13
CA ILE A 43 0.08 9.66 6.45
C ILE A 43 0.35 8.29 7.08
N TYR A 44 -0.63 7.40 7.02
CA TYR A 44 -0.48 6.06 7.57
C TYR A 44 0.57 5.24 6.83
N GLY A 45 0.54 5.23 5.49
CA GLY A 45 1.52 4.54 4.66
C GLY A 45 2.96 5.04 4.89
N ALA A 46 3.13 6.37 4.97
CA ALA A 46 4.42 6.97 5.28
C ALA A 46 4.89 6.62 6.70
N TYR A 47 3.98 6.63 7.68
CA TYR A 47 4.30 6.22 9.05
C TYR A 47 4.73 4.75 9.10
N THR A 48 4.02 3.84 8.44
CA THR A 48 4.38 2.41 8.43
C THR A 48 5.74 2.17 7.77
N GLU A 49 6.02 2.88 6.66
CA GLU A 49 7.31 2.76 5.96
C GLU A 49 8.48 3.26 6.81
N LEU A 50 8.32 4.41 7.48
CA LEU A 50 9.39 5.06 8.25
C LEU A 50 9.59 4.50 9.65
N SER A 51 8.57 3.90 10.25
CA SER A 51 8.64 3.32 11.60
C SER A 51 9.03 1.84 11.61
N HIS A 52 9.23 1.23 10.45
CA HIS A 52 9.34 -0.22 10.29
C HIS A 52 8.13 -0.99 10.87
N SER A 53 6.99 -0.29 11.06
CA SER A 53 5.79 -0.89 11.62
C SER A 53 5.10 -1.76 10.58
N ILE A 54 4.58 -2.89 11.04
CA ILE A 54 3.86 -3.82 10.19
C ILE A 54 2.44 -3.29 9.96
N CYS A 55 2.01 -3.23 8.68
CA CYS A 55 0.64 -2.89 8.33
C CYS A 55 -0.35 -3.90 8.97
N PRO A 56 -1.43 -3.46 9.65
CA PRO A 56 -2.40 -4.32 10.33
C PRO A 56 -3.00 -5.40 9.44
N LEU A 57 -3.20 -5.11 8.15
CA LEU A 57 -3.67 -6.09 7.17
C LEU A 57 -2.72 -7.29 7.04
N THR A 58 -1.42 -7.09 7.24
CA THR A 58 -0.41 -8.15 7.27
C THR A 58 -0.69 -9.17 8.38
N TYR A 59 -1.17 -8.74 9.55
CA TYR A 59 -1.52 -9.67 10.63
C TYR A 59 -2.73 -10.53 10.25
N LEU A 60 -3.72 -9.92 9.60
CA LEU A 60 -4.91 -10.61 9.13
C LEU A 60 -4.59 -11.60 8.00
N GLU A 61 -3.77 -11.19 7.04
CA GLU A 61 -3.27 -12.02 5.95
C GLU A 61 -2.55 -13.26 6.51
N ASN A 62 -1.57 -13.04 7.39
CA ASN A 62 -0.83 -14.10 8.04
C ASN A 62 -1.71 -15.02 8.89
N TRP A 63 -2.77 -14.49 9.51
CA TRP A 63 -3.74 -15.30 10.24
C TRP A 63 -4.51 -16.24 9.31
N PHE A 64 -5.01 -15.74 8.18
CA PHE A 64 -5.68 -16.56 7.16
C PHE A 64 -4.74 -17.60 6.55
N LEU A 65 -3.50 -17.22 6.22
CA LEU A 65 -2.48 -18.13 5.69
C LEU A 65 -2.18 -19.28 6.66
N ARG A 66 -1.97 -18.98 7.95
CA ARG A 66 -1.75 -20.00 8.98
C ARG A 66 -2.95 -20.93 9.12
N LYS A 67 -4.18 -20.40 9.09
CA LYS A 67 -5.42 -21.19 9.17
C LYS A 67 -5.65 -22.03 7.91
N ALA A 68 -5.12 -21.63 6.77
CA ALA A 68 -5.19 -22.39 5.53
C ALA A 68 -4.21 -23.59 5.50
N GLY A 69 -3.30 -23.73 6.48
CA GLY A 69 -2.31 -24.81 6.51
C GLY A 69 -1.25 -24.69 5.42
N MET A 70 -1.12 -23.53 4.79
CA MET A 70 -0.18 -23.29 3.69
C MET A 70 1.23 -23.14 4.27
N LYS A 71 2.06 -24.18 4.15
CA LYS A 71 3.52 -24.11 4.38
C LYS A 71 4.23 -24.00 3.02
N SER A 72 4.85 -22.83 2.83
CA SER A 72 5.97 -22.50 1.95
C SER A 72 6.21 -23.38 0.72
N TYR A 73 5.62 -22.98 -0.40
CA TYR A 73 6.23 -22.97 -1.75
C TYR A 73 5.51 -21.86 -2.53
N PRO A 74 6.20 -20.96 -3.27
CA PRO A 74 5.54 -19.93 -4.07
C PRO A 74 4.79 -20.63 -5.20
N SER A 75 3.50 -20.85 -4.99
CA SER A 75 2.65 -21.65 -5.89
C SER A 75 1.53 -20.81 -6.49
N SER A 76 1.30 -19.59 -5.97
CA SER A 76 0.33 -18.64 -6.48
C SER A 76 0.97 -17.41 -7.12
N PHE A 77 0.27 -16.80 -8.09
CA PHE A 77 0.67 -15.53 -8.71
C PHE A 77 0.97 -14.44 -7.67
N ILE A 78 0.19 -14.40 -6.58
CA ILE A 78 0.38 -13.47 -5.47
C ILE A 78 1.75 -13.71 -4.81
N GLU A 79 2.06 -14.95 -4.43
CA GLU A 79 3.32 -15.31 -3.78
C GLU A 79 4.54 -15.08 -4.68
N GLN A 80 4.41 -15.37 -5.97
CA GLN A 80 5.52 -15.29 -6.92
C GLN A 80 5.81 -13.86 -7.40
N TYR A 81 4.78 -13.03 -7.58
CA TYR A 81 4.93 -11.72 -8.21
C TYR A 81 4.61 -10.54 -7.30
N LEU A 82 3.63 -10.65 -6.41
CA LEU A 82 3.18 -9.50 -5.63
C LEU A 82 3.83 -9.43 -4.24
N ILE A 83 4.03 -10.58 -3.57
CA ILE A 83 4.70 -10.62 -2.26
C ILE A 83 6.10 -9.97 -2.32
N PRO A 84 6.99 -10.28 -3.28
CA PRO A 84 8.32 -9.65 -3.32
C PRO A 84 8.29 -8.14 -3.58
N ILE A 85 7.20 -7.63 -4.18
CA ILE A 85 7.00 -6.18 -4.41
C ILE A 85 6.58 -5.50 -3.11
N VAL A 86 5.69 -6.13 -2.33
CA VAL A 86 5.15 -5.58 -1.07
C VAL A 86 6.12 -5.81 0.11
N TYR A 87 6.81 -6.95 0.13
CA TYR A 87 7.76 -7.38 1.15
C TYR A 87 9.09 -7.79 0.51
N PRO A 88 9.89 -6.83 0.04
CA PRO A 88 11.19 -7.13 -0.55
C PRO A 88 12.14 -7.75 0.49
N ASN A 89 12.80 -8.86 0.10
CA ASN A 89 13.68 -9.65 0.98
C ASN A 89 14.96 -8.89 1.43
N ASN A 90 15.28 -7.77 0.78
CA ASN A 90 16.51 -6.99 0.95
C ASN A 90 16.22 -5.52 1.28
N LEU A 91 15.13 -5.24 2.00
CA LEU A 91 14.76 -3.89 2.39
C LEU A 91 15.77 -3.34 3.41
N THR A 92 16.72 -2.54 2.93
CA THR A 92 17.67 -1.82 3.79
C THR A 92 16.99 -0.61 4.41
N VAL A 93 17.49 -0.15 5.55
CA VAL A 93 16.99 1.08 6.21
C VAL A 93 17.06 2.27 5.23
N GLU A 94 18.15 2.38 4.48
CA GLU A 94 18.33 3.42 3.44
C GLU A 94 17.25 3.34 2.35
N LEU A 95 16.94 2.14 1.86
CA LEU A 95 15.90 1.94 0.86
C LEU A 95 14.51 2.29 1.40
N GLN A 96 14.21 1.92 2.64
CA GLN A 96 12.97 2.29 3.33
C GLN A 96 12.80 3.80 3.47
N PHE A 97 13.85 4.50 3.90
CA PHE A 97 13.85 5.97 3.93
C PHE A 97 13.63 6.56 2.55
N TYR A 98 14.28 6.02 1.52
CA TYR A 98 14.12 6.49 0.15
C TYR A 98 12.69 6.27 -0.37
N LEU A 99 12.10 5.10 -0.13
CA LEU A 99 10.72 4.76 -0.50
C LEU A 99 9.72 5.66 0.23
N GLY A 100 9.87 5.85 1.55
CA GLY A 100 9.03 6.75 2.34
C GLY A 100 9.15 8.20 1.88
N PHE A 101 10.37 8.68 1.62
CA PHE A 101 10.60 10.01 1.08
C PHE A 101 9.97 10.19 -0.30
N LEU A 102 10.18 9.24 -1.22
CA LEU A 102 9.63 9.27 -2.57
C LEU A 102 8.09 9.27 -2.55
N LEU A 103 7.48 8.47 -1.67
CA LEU A 103 6.04 8.42 -1.47
C LEU A 103 5.48 9.78 -1.04
N ILE A 104 6.08 10.40 -0.02
CA ILE A 104 5.66 11.71 0.51
C ILE A 104 5.87 12.79 -0.57
N PHE A 105 7.06 12.82 -1.17
CA PHE A 105 7.44 13.83 -2.16
C PHE A 105 6.51 13.79 -3.38
N THR A 106 6.30 12.60 -3.95
CA THR A 106 5.42 12.42 -5.12
C THR A 106 4.00 12.86 -4.81
N ASN A 107 3.45 12.48 -3.65
CA ASN A 107 2.10 12.90 -3.24
C ASN A 107 1.99 14.41 -3.05
N ILE A 108 2.98 15.07 -2.41
CA ILE A 108 3.00 16.53 -2.24
C ILE A 108 2.97 17.22 -3.61
N VAL A 109 3.81 16.78 -4.55
CA VAL A 109 3.86 17.34 -5.91
C VAL A 109 2.50 17.20 -6.60
N ILE A 110 1.90 16.01 -6.57
CA ILE A 110 0.58 15.78 -7.20
C ILE A 110 -0.50 16.65 -6.54
N TYR A 111 -0.55 16.75 -5.21
CA TYR A 111 -1.50 17.62 -4.51
C TYR A 111 -1.36 19.09 -4.90
N ILE A 112 -0.13 19.61 -4.97
CA ILE A 112 0.12 20.99 -5.39
C ILE A 112 -0.36 21.22 -6.82
N LEU A 113 -0.05 20.30 -7.74
CA LEU A 113 -0.48 20.39 -9.14
C LEU A 113 -2.00 20.31 -9.26
N ALA A 114 -2.64 19.37 -8.56
CA ALA A 114 -4.09 19.20 -8.55
C ALA A 114 -4.80 20.45 -8.01
N ILE A 115 -4.32 21.04 -6.91
CA ILE A 115 -4.89 22.26 -6.34
C ILE A 115 -4.70 23.45 -7.28
N LYS A 116 -3.53 23.60 -7.91
CA LYS A 116 -3.29 24.66 -8.90
C LYS A 116 -4.23 24.53 -10.10
N PHE A 117 -4.39 23.33 -10.63
CA PHE A 117 -5.29 23.03 -11.75
C PHE A 117 -6.75 23.36 -11.39
N LEU A 118 -7.22 22.92 -10.21
CA LEU A 118 -8.60 23.15 -9.75
C LEU A 118 -8.91 24.60 -9.37
N LYS A 119 -7.89 25.45 -9.18
CA LYS A 119 -8.05 26.90 -8.95
C LYS A 119 -8.00 27.73 -10.25
N GLY A 120 -7.41 27.16 -11.31
CA GLY A 120 -7.28 27.83 -12.61
C GLY A 120 -8.37 27.45 -13.62
N SER A 121 -9.22 26.47 -13.30
CA SER A 121 -10.43 26.09 -14.05
C SER A 121 -11.68 26.72 -13.44
#